data_AF-A0A1G9QYH3-F1
#
_entry.id   AF-A0A1G9QYH3-F1
#
_cell.length_a   1.000
_cell.length_b   1.000
_cell.length_c   1.000
_cell.angle_alpha   90.00
_cell.angle_beta   90.00
_cell.angle_gamma   90.00
#
_symmetry.space_group_name_H-M   'P 1'
#
loop_
_entity.id
_entity.type
_entity.pdbx_description
1 polymer ?
#
loop_
_entity_poly.entity_id
_entity_poly.type
_entity_poly.pdbx_seq_one_letter_code
_entity_poly.pdbx_strand_id
1 'polypeptide(L)'
;MRRITLFDAVIMTGGLLLLVLGAHQAGPALAAVRGDGPHGTFTAVHADCFEHHPGKQICTWLGNFRSYDGRVLRREITLYDPQQDTFTAGRTVRAFDTGRPDHVYGEGGSREWVTVVLLLVLGVGLLARPLLRRRPREAARPPMPNGSAAGPALPGS
;
A
#
# COMPACT_ATOMS: atom_id res chain seq x y z
N MET A 1 28.51 -16.16 12.72
CA MET A 1 27.09 -15.76 12.87
C MET A 1 27.02 -14.38 13.49
N ARG A 2 26.68 -13.33 12.74
CA ARG A 2 26.55 -11.98 13.31
C ARG A 2 25.22 -11.88 14.05
N ARG A 3 25.26 -11.56 15.34
CA ARG A 3 24.10 -11.49 16.23
C ARG A 3 23.10 -10.47 15.67
N ILE A 4 21.84 -10.89 15.53
CA ILE A 4 20.72 -9.98 15.35
C ILE A 4 20.77 -9.03 16.55
N THR A 5 20.95 -7.74 16.30
CA THR A 5 20.91 -6.76 17.38
C THR A 5 19.47 -6.54 17.81
N LEU A 6 19.25 -6.08 19.04
CA LEU A 6 17.91 -5.68 19.51
C LEU A 6 17.25 -4.70 18.53
N PHE A 7 18.05 -3.78 17.98
CA PHE A 7 17.60 -2.81 16.99
C PHE A 7 17.13 -3.47 15.68
N ASP A 8 17.86 -4.47 15.17
CA ASP A 8 17.42 -5.22 13.99
C ASP A 8 16.14 -6.02 14.29
N ALA A 9 16.01 -6.57 15.49
CA ALA A 9 14.79 -7.27 15.91
C ALA A 9 13.59 -6.32 15.95
N VAL A 10 13.72 -5.13 16.54
CA VAL A 10 12.65 -4.11 16.56
C VAL A 10 12.23 -3.73 15.15
N ILE A 11 13.18 -3.50 14.24
CA ILE A 11 12.89 -3.18 12.84
C ILE A 11 12.14 -4.32 12.15
N MET A 12 12.58 -5.56 12.36
CA MET A 12 11.92 -6.73 11.76
C MET A 12 10.50 -6.92 12.30
N THR A 13 10.28 -6.69 13.60
CA THR A 13 8.94 -6.72 14.19
C THR A 13 8.05 -5.63 13.58
N GLY A 14 8.57 -4.42 13.39
CA GLY A 14 7.85 -3.36 12.66
C GLY A 14 7.52 -3.76 11.22
N GLY A 15 8.46 -4.37 10.51
CA GLY A 15 8.24 -4.90 9.17
C GLY A 15 7.15 -5.97 9.12
N LEU A 16 7.17 -6.91 10.06
CA LEU A 16 6.14 -7.95 10.20
C LEU A 16 4.77 -7.34 10.47
N LEU A 17 4.68 -6.35 11.36
CA LEU A 17 3.42 -5.65 11.65
C LEU A 17 2.84 -5.00 10.38
N LEU A 18 3.66 -4.33 9.58
CA LEU A 18 3.22 -3.74 8.30
C LEU A 18 2.70 -4.80 7.33
N LEU A 19 3.35 -5.98 7.27
CA LEU A 19 2.86 -7.08 6.44
C LEU A 19 1.51 -7.61 6.91
N VAL A 20 1.32 -7.79 8.22
CA VAL A 20 0.04 -8.25 8.79
C VAL A 20 -1.08 -7.27 8.45
N LEU A 21 -0.84 -5.97 8.65
CA LEU A 21 -1.81 -4.92 8.29
C LEU A 21 -2.11 -4.91 6.79
N GLY A 22 -1.07 -4.97 5.94
CA GLY A 22 -1.23 -5.05 4.49
C GLY A 22 -2.04 -6.27 4.04
N ALA A 23 -1.77 -7.44 4.62
CA ALA A 23 -2.48 -8.69 4.31
C ALA A 23 -3.97 -8.63 4.69
N HIS A 24 -4.30 -8.06 5.85
CA HIS A 24 -5.70 -7.87 6.28
C HIS A 24 -6.49 -6.97 5.32
N GLN A 25 -5.85 -5.94 4.79
CA GLN A 25 -6.49 -4.99 3.86
C GLN A 25 -6.45 -5.47 2.39
N ALA A 26 -5.64 -6.49 2.08
CA ALA A 26 -5.41 -6.93 0.70
C ALA A 26 -6.66 -7.52 0.04
N GLY A 27 -7.48 -8.28 0.79
CA GLY A 27 -8.71 -8.88 0.25
C GLY A 27 -9.70 -7.84 -0.28
N PRO A 28 -10.16 -6.90 0.58
CA PRO A 28 -11.06 -5.83 0.15
C PRO A 28 -10.45 -4.92 -0.92
N ALA A 29 -9.16 -4.58 -0.82
CA ALA A 29 -8.50 -3.75 -1.84
C ALA A 29 -8.44 -4.46 -3.20
N LEU A 30 -8.19 -5.77 -3.22
CA LEU A 30 -8.17 -6.56 -4.44
C LEU A 30 -9.58 -6.70 -5.05
N ALA A 31 -10.60 -6.91 -4.21
CA ALA A 31 -11.99 -6.92 -4.64
C ALA A 31 -12.39 -5.56 -5.24
N ALA A 32 -11.98 -4.45 -4.62
CA ALA A 32 -12.20 -3.11 -5.12
C ALA A 32 -11.55 -2.86 -6.49
N VAL A 33 -10.34 -3.36 -6.71
CA VAL A 33 -9.64 -3.26 -8.02
C VAL A 33 -10.33 -4.09 -9.10
N ARG A 34 -10.87 -5.26 -8.75
CA ARG A 34 -11.56 -6.15 -9.69
C ARG A 34 -13.01 -5.74 -9.95
N GLY A 35 -13.58 -4.88 -9.10
CA GLY A 35 -15.01 -4.61 -9.10
C GLY A 35 -15.82 -5.82 -8.62
N ASP A 36 -15.22 -6.67 -7.78
CA ASP A 36 -15.85 -7.87 -7.25
C ASP A 36 -16.83 -7.49 -6.14
N GLY A 37 -18.06 -8.00 -6.23
CA GLY A 37 -19.11 -7.80 -5.25
C GLY A 37 -20.48 -7.52 -5.88
N PRO A 38 -21.56 -7.43 -5.08
CA PRO A 38 -22.86 -7.03 -5.58
C PRO A 38 -22.83 -5.60 -6.10
N HIS A 39 -23.16 -5.42 -7.37
CA HIS A 39 -23.35 -4.11 -8.00
C HIS A 39 -24.74 -3.56 -7.70
N GLY A 40 -24.84 -2.24 -7.61
CA GLY A 40 -26.03 -1.57 -7.14
C GLY A 40 -26.05 -0.07 -7.40
N THR A 41 -27.00 0.57 -6.74
CA THR A 41 -27.16 2.02 -6.76
C THR A 41 -26.93 2.57 -5.36
N PHE A 42 -26.04 3.55 -5.27
CA PHE A 42 -25.90 4.40 -4.10
C PHE A 42 -26.73 5.66 -4.29
N THR A 43 -27.45 6.07 -3.25
CA THR A 43 -28.21 7.33 -3.20
C THR A 43 -27.64 8.20 -2.08
N ALA A 44 -27.04 9.32 -2.44
CA ALA A 44 -26.50 10.30 -1.52
C ALA A 44 -27.62 10.92 -0.67
N VAL A 45 -27.44 10.97 0.65
CA VAL A 45 -28.42 11.55 1.58
C VAL A 45 -27.88 12.87 2.14
N HIS A 46 -26.70 12.83 2.76
CA HIS A 46 -26.06 14.01 3.32
C HIS A 46 -24.54 13.88 3.26
N ALA A 47 -23.85 15.01 3.25
CA ALA A 47 -22.40 15.07 3.36
C ALA A 47 -22.02 15.26 4.84
N ASP A 48 -21.03 14.50 5.29
CA ASP A 48 -20.33 14.73 6.54
C ASP A 48 -18.96 15.32 6.21
N CYS A 49 -18.71 16.53 6.72
CA CYS A 49 -17.52 17.31 6.42
C CYS A 49 -16.72 17.52 7.70
N PHE A 50 -15.46 17.11 7.68
CA PHE A 50 -14.55 17.32 8.80
C PHE A 50 -13.35 18.16 8.35
N GLU A 51 -12.84 18.97 9.28
CA GLU A 51 -11.70 19.82 9.04
C GLU A 51 -10.41 19.01 9.21
N HIS A 52 -9.65 18.84 8.12
CA HIS A 52 -8.39 18.10 8.17
C HIS A 52 -7.19 19.03 8.40
N HIS A 53 -7.27 20.28 7.93
CA HIS A 53 -6.28 21.33 8.14
C HIS A 53 -7.01 22.66 8.33
N PRO A 54 -6.42 23.65 9.03
CA PRO A 54 -7.01 24.97 9.17
C PRO A 54 -7.46 25.54 7.82
N GLY A 55 -8.77 25.70 7.63
CA GLY A 55 -9.36 26.22 6.39
C GLY A 55 -9.46 25.22 5.22
N LYS A 56 -9.22 23.93 5.42
CA LYS A 56 -9.53 22.87 4.43
C LYS A 56 -10.40 21.77 5.05
N GLN A 57 -11.61 21.64 4.51
CA GLN A 57 -12.55 20.59 4.86
C GLN A 57 -12.49 19.46 3.82
N ILE A 58 -12.65 18.24 4.29
CA ILE A 58 -12.86 17.06 3.45
C ILE A 58 -14.27 16.58 3.74
N CYS A 59 -15.07 16.41 2.70
CA CYS A 59 -16.44 15.93 2.80
C CYS A 59 -16.54 14.49 2.30
N THR A 60 -17.35 13.69 2.98
CA THR A 60 -17.71 12.34 2.58
C THR A 60 -19.23 12.22 2.52
N TRP A 61 -19.74 11.44 1.57
CA TRP A 61 -21.19 11.29 1.40
C TRP A 61 -21.70 10.04 2.10
N LEU A 62 -22.66 10.24 3.01
CA LEU A 62 -23.44 9.17 3.60
C LEU A 62 -24.74 9.01 2.84
N GLY A 63 -25.16 7.75 2.69
CA GLY A 63 -26.36 7.45 1.95
C GLY A 63 -26.78 5.99 2.04
N ASN A 64 -27.59 5.59 1.06
CA ASN A 64 -28.14 4.24 1.01
C ASN A 64 -27.63 3.53 -0.23
N PHE A 65 -27.12 2.31 -0.05
CA PHE A 65 -26.76 1.42 -1.15
C PHE A 65 -27.77 0.28 -1.25
N ARG A 66 -28.20 -0.02 -2.48
CA ARG A 66 -29.03 -1.16 -2.79
C ARG A 66 -28.46 -1.91 -3.97
N SER A 67 -28.21 -3.21 -3.83
CA SER A 67 -27.80 -4.05 -4.95
C SER A 67 -28.92 -4.18 -6.00
N TYR A 68 -28.56 -4.44 -7.25
CA TYR A 68 -29.53 -4.55 -8.35
C TYR A 68 -30.51 -5.72 -8.15
N ASP A 69 -30.06 -6.81 -7.54
CA ASP A 69 -30.90 -7.95 -7.17
C ASP A 69 -31.73 -7.70 -5.89
N GLY A 70 -31.54 -6.55 -5.24
CA GLY A 70 -32.23 -6.14 -4.02
C GLY A 70 -31.86 -6.95 -2.77
N ARG A 71 -30.89 -7.87 -2.84
CA ARG A 71 -30.49 -8.74 -1.72
C ARG A 71 -29.63 -8.04 -0.68
N VAL A 72 -28.86 -7.05 -1.10
CA VAL A 72 -27.99 -6.23 -0.23
C VAL A 72 -28.56 -4.84 -0.12
N LEU A 73 -28.81 -4.42 1.12
CA LEU A 73 -29.20 -3.08 1.48
C LEU A 73 -28.28 -2.59 2.59
N ARG A 74 -27.58 -1.48 2.34
CA ARG A 74 -26.81 -0.76 3.36
C ARG A 74 -27.42 0.62 3.54
N ARG A 75 -27.65 1.02 4.78
CA ARG A 75 -28.15 2.36 5.12
C ARG A 75 -27.07 3.12 5.85
N GLU A 76 -27.06 4.43 5.67
CA GLU A 76 -26.07 5.34 6.26
C GLU A 76 -24.63 4.87 6.03
N ILE A 77 -24.37 4.33 4.84
CA ILE A 77 -23.06 3.86 4.42
C ILE A 77 -22.33 4.98 3.69
N THR A 78 -21.02 5.06 3.86
CA THR A 78 -20.19 6.01 3.12
C THR A 78 -19.99 5.55 1.67
N LEU A 79 -20.01 6.49 0.72
CA LEU A 79 -19.54 6.26 -0.64
C LEU A 79 -18.07 6.67 -0.75
N TYR A 80 -17.25 5.79 -1.29
CA TYR A 80 -15.91 6.10 -1.75
C TYR A 80 -15.92 6.24 -3.27
N ASP A 81 -15.91 7.47 -3.77
CA ASP A 81 -15.91 7.75 -5.21
C ASP A 81 -15.02 8.97 -5.55
N PRO A 82 -14.19 8.92 -6.61
CA PRO A 82 -13.33 10.05 -6.99
C PRO A 82 -14.07 11.35 -7.33
N GLN A 83 -15.35 11.27 -7.68
CA GLN A 83 -16.20 12.39 -8.09
C GLN A 83 -17.14 12.87 -6.97
N GLN A 84 -17.00 12.33 -5.75
CA GLN A 84 -17.88 12.63 -4.62
C GLN A 84 -17.95 14.13 -4.28
N ASP A 85 -16.91 14.91 -4.59
CA ASP A 85 -16.85 16.35 -4.35
C ASP A 85 -17.89 17.14 -5.19
N THR A 86 -18.45 16.52 -6.24
CA THR A 86 -19.44 17.14 -7.14
C THR A 86 -20.88 16.71 -6.84
N PHE A 87 -21.08 15.87 -5.82
CA PHE A 87 -22.38 15.29 -5.54
C PHE A 87 -23.29 16.28 -4.81
N THR A 88 -24.57 15.99 -4.87
CA THR A 88 -25.62 16.69 -4.12
C THR A 88 -26.53 15.65 -3.47
N ALA A 89 -27.26 16.06 -2.43
CA ALA A 89 -28.25 15.19 -1.80
C ALA A 89 -29.30 14.71 -2.81
N GLY A 90 -29.66 13.43 -2.73
CA GLY A 90 -30.55 12.76 -3.67
C GLY A 90 -29.85 12.24 -4.94
N ARG A 91 -28.58 12.60 -5.18
CA ARG A 91 -27.83 12.08 -6.32
C ARG A 91 -27.70 10.57 -6.24
N THR A 92 -27.98 9.89 -7.34
CA THR A 92 -27.78 8.46 -7.50
C THR A 92 -26.57 8.18 -8.37
N VAL A 93 -25.78 7.18 -8.00
CA VAL A 93 -24.65 6.67 -8.79
C VAL A 93 -24.56 5.16 -8.72
N ARG A 94 -23.90 4.58 -9.73
CA ARG A 94 -23.55 3.17 -9.73
C ARG A 94 -22.44 2.92 -8.72
N ALA A 95 -22.57 1.86 -7.94
CA ALA A 95 -21.64 1.48 -6.89
C ALA A 95 -21.64 -0.04 -6.69
N PHE A 96 -20.68 -0.55 -5.94
CA PHE A 96 -20.61 -1.96 -5.59
C PHE A 96 -20.12 -2.17 -4.14
N ASP A 97 -20.62 -3.23 -3.50
CA ASP A 97 -20.28 -3.61 -2.13
C ASP A 97 -19.24 -4.74 -2.14
N THR A 98 -18.05 -4.48 -1.59
CA THR A 98 -16.97 -5.48 -1.46
C THR A 98 -17.08 -6.29 -0.16
N GLY A 99 -18.11 -6.06 0.65
CA GLY A 99 -18.33 -6.66 1.96
C GLY A 99 -17.83 -5.80 3.13
N ARG A 100 -17.30 -4.60 2.87
CA ARG A 100 -16.79 -3.72 3.92
C ARG A 100 -17.92 -3.16 4.79
N PRO A 101 -17.67 -2.99 6.10
CA PRO A 101 -18.72 -2.54 7.02
C PRO A 101 -19.00 -1.04 6.90
N ASP A 102 -18.04 -0.25 6.43
CA ASP A 102 -18.01 1.20 6.55
C ASP A 102 -18.32 1.95 5.25
N HIS A 103 -18.03 1.36 4.08
CA HIS A 103 -18.25 2.02 2.80
C HIS A 103 -18.55 1.07 1.63
N VAL A 104 -19.11 1.65 0.57
CA VAL A 104 -19.22 1.06 -0.77
C VAL A 104 -18.37 1.87 -1.76
N TYR A 105 -18.04 1.26 -2.88
CA TYR A 105 -17.19 1.88 -3.90
C TYR A 105 -18.01 2.33 -5.11
N GLY A 106 -17.73 3.52 -5.62
CA GLY A 106 -18.25 3.94 -6.93
C GLY A 106 -17.52 3.28 -8.09
N GLU A 107 -18.03 3.44 -9.31
CA GLU A 107 -17.46 2.80 -10.51
C GLU A 107 -16.04 3.23 -10.86
N GLY A 108 -15.60 4.39 -10.39
CA GLY A 108 -14.22 4.83 -10.53
C GLY A 108 -13.22 3.96 -9.75
N GLY A 109 -13.70 3.07 -8.88
CA GLY A 109 -12.89 2.24 -8.01
C GLY A 109 -12.20 3.04 -6.91
N SER A 110 -11.25 2.40 -6.22
CA SER A 110 -10.47 3.01 -5.13
C SER A 110 -8.97 2.97 -5.39
N ARG A 111 -8.25 3.97 -4.85
CA ARG A 111 -6.77 4.00 -4.82
C ARG A 111 -6.20 3.33 -3.56
N GLU A 112 -7.02 2.70 -2.72
CA GLU A 112 -6.57 2.01 -1.50
C GLU A 112 -5.54 0.91 -1.74
N TRP A 113 -5.56 0.28 -2.92
CA TRP A 113 -4.55 -0.71 -3.30
C TRP A 113 -3.12 -0.13 -3.24
N VAL A 114 -2.96 1.19 -3.46
CA VAL A 114 -1.68 1.87 -3.35
C VAL A 114 -1.15 1.78 -1.92
N THR A 115 -2.02 2.02 -0.93
CA THR A 115 -1.67 1.90 0.49
C THR A 115 -1.29 0.47 0.84
N VAL A 116 -2.05 -0.52 0.36
CA VAL A 116 -1.73 -1.94 0.57
C VAL A 116 -0.36 -2.29 -0.02
N VAL A 117 -0.10 -1.92 -1.28
CA VAL A 117 1.19 -2.16 -1.93
C VAL A 117 2.32 -1.49 -1.15
N LEU A 118 2.13 -0.25 -0.70
CA LEU A 118 3.14 0.49 0.05
C LEU A 118 3.45 -0.18 1.39
N LEU A 119 2.44 -0.63 2.13
CA LEU A 119 2.62 -1.38 3.38
C LEU A 119 3.40 -2.68 3.14
N LEU A 120 3.05 -3.43 2.09
CA LEU A 120 3.72 -4.69 1.75
C LEU A 120 5.19 -4.46 1.35
N VAL A 121 5.47 -3.48 0.51
CA VAL A 121 6.83 -3.14 0.06
C VAL A 121 7.69 -2.69 1.23
N LEU A 122 7.16 -1.81 2.10
CA LEU A 122 7.88 -1.37 3.30
C LEU A 122 8.12 -2.54 4.27
N GLY A 123 7.11 -3.38 4.50
CA GLY A 123 7.21 -4.56 5.37
C GLY A 123 8.31 -5.52 4.90
N VAL A 124 8.31 -5.89 3.60
CA VAL A 124 9.35 -6.73 2.99
C VAL A 124 10.71 -6.04 3.09
N GLY A 125 10.81 -4.74 2.80
CA GLY A 125 12.06 -3.99 2.86
C GLY A 125 12.69 -3.98 4.25
N LEU A 126 11.87 -3.79 5.31
CA LEU A 126 12.34 -3.82 6.69
C LEU A 126 12.80 -5.22 7.12
N LEU A 127 12.08 -6.27 6.72
CA LEU A 127 12.48 -7.67 6.97
C LEU A 127 13.74 -8.07 6.20
N ALA A 128 13.90 -7.60 4.96
CA ALA A 128 15.04 -7.88 4.12
C ALA A 128 16.28 -7.05 4.51
N ARG A 129 16.12 -5.95 5.27
CA ARG A 129 17.21 -5.05 5.67
C ARG A 129 18.46 -5.75 6.23
N PRO A 130 18.37 -6.68 7.19
CA PRO A 130 19.55 -7.39 7.68
C PRO A 130 20.21 -8.28 6.62
N LEU A 131 19.47 -8.74 5.59
CA LEU A 131 20.02 -9.48 4.45
C LEU A 131 20.64 -8.54 3.39
N LEU A 132 20.02 -7.39 3.13
CA LEU A 132 20.53 -6.35 2.23
C LEU A 132 21.83 -5.74 2.77
N ARG A 133 21.94 -5.53 4.09
CA ARG A 133 23.18 -5.13 4.77
C ARG A 133 24.27 -6.20 4.76
N ARG A 134 23.94 -7.45 4.41
CA ARG A 134 24.91 -8.54 4.23
C ARG A 134 25.47 -8.60 2.82
N ARG A 135 24.92 -7.88 1.82
CA ARG A 135 25.48 -7.89 0.46
C ARG A 135 26.93 -7.43 0.54
N PRO A 136 27.90 -8.33 0.32
CA PRO A 136 29.30 -7.96 0.38
C PRO A 136 29.54 -6.94 -0.74
N ARG A 137 30.40 -5.97 -0.44
CA ARG A 137 30.94 -5.00 -1.40
C ARG A 137 31.93 -5.74 -2.32
N GLU A 138 31.49 -6.82 -2.96
CA GLU A 138 32.33 -7.76 -3.73
C GLU A 138 32.56 -7.29 -5.17
N ALA A 139 32.21 -6.05 -5.49
CA ALA A 139 32.44 -5.42 -6.80
C ALA A 139 33.63 -4.45 -6.81
N ALA A 140 34.51 -4.47 -5.80
CA ALA A 140 35.68 -3.59 -5.74
C ALA A 140 36.94 -4.35 -5.29
N ARG A 141 37.40 -5.30 -6.10
CA ARG A 141 38.80 -5.69 -6.12
C ARG A 141 39.28 -5.74 -7.57
N PRO A 142 39.81 -4.64 -8.14
CA PRO A 142 40.51 -4.73 -9.42
C PRO A 142 41.66 -5.73 -9.29
N PRO A 143 41.94 -6.56 -10.31
CA PRO A 143 43.06 -7.49 -10.27
C PRO A 143 44.36 -6.69 -10.16
N MET A 144 45.16 -6.97 -9.12
CA MET A 144 46.50 -6.40 -9.02
C MET A 144 47.41 -7.06 -10.06
N PRO A 145 48.18 -6.30 -10.85
CA PRO A 145 49.21 -6.87 -11.70
C PRO A 145 50.31 -7.47 -10.82
N ASN A 146 50.56 -8.77 -10.97
CA ASN A 146 51.67 -9.46 -10.34
C ASN A 146 52.99 -8.87 -10.84
N GLY A 147 53.69 -8.14 -9.98
CA GLY A 147 55.13 -7.94 -10.13
C GLY A 147 55.84 -9.27 -9.86
N SER A 148 56.47 -9.84 -10.89
CA SER A 148 57.52 -10.86 -10.70
C SER A 148 58.88 -10.18 -10.67
N ALA A 149 59.70 -10.69 -9.77
CA ALA A 149 60.95 -10.15 -9.26
C ALA A 149 62.15 -10.27 -10.23
N ALA A 150 62.99 -9.23 -10.18
CA ALA A 150 64.46 -9.24 -10.00
C ALA A 150 65.37 -10.35 -10.60
N GLY A 151 66.32 -9.90 -11.45
CA GLY A 151 67.77 -10.21 -11.38
C GLY A 151 68.37 -11.15 -12.46
N PRO A 152 69.68 -11.07 -12.81
CA PRO A 152 70.78 -10.31 -12.17
C PRO A 152 71.58 -9.38 -13.13
N ALA A 153 72.48 -8.61 -12.52
CA ALA A 153 73.44 -7.68 -13.13
C ALA A 153 74.53 -8.39 -13.97
N LEU A 154 75.00 -7.71 -15.02
CA LEU A 154 76.24 -8.00 -15.75
C LEU A 154 77.26 -6.87 -15.49
N PRO A 155 78.56 -7.17 -15.31
CA PRO A 155 79.60 -6.16 -15.29
C PRO A 155 80.24 -5.97 -16.68
N GLY A 156 80.65 -4.74 -16.96
CA GLY A 156 81.43 -4.33 -18.14
C GLY A 156 81.13 -2.85 -18.41
N SER A 157 82.05 -1.90 -18.25
CA SER A 157 83.51 -1.87 -18.45
C SER A 157 84.15 -0.81 -17.56
#